data_AF-A0A7Z0IY94-F1
#
_entry.id   AF-A0A7Z0IY94-F1
#
_cell.length_a   1.000
_cell.length_b   1.000
_cell.length_c   1.000
_cell.angle_alpha   90.00
_cell.angle_beta   90.00
_cell.angle_gamma   90.00
#
_symmetry.space_group_name_H-M   'P 1'
#
loop_
_entity.id
_entity.type
_entity.pdbx_description
1 polymer ?
#
loop_
_entity_poly.entity_id
_entity_poly.type
_entity_poly.pdbx_seq_one_letter_code
_entity_poly.pdbx_strand_id
1 'polypeptide(L)'
;MPQTILSLSTRGQGLYEFTDQADAFVRASGREEGLLTVFVRHTSCSLLIQENADPDVQTDLLSFFRRLVPPASDPSMGWVVHRAEGPDDMPAHIKAALTQVSIGIPVARGRLMLGTWQGLYLFEHRDRPHRREIVLHLGS
;
A
#
# COMPACT_ATOMS: atom_id res chain seq x y z
N MET A 1 -21.61 -10.24 -0.44
CA MET A 1 -20.15 -10.17 -0.21
C MET A 1 -19.89 -8.91 0.59
N PRO A 2 -19.32 -9.01 1.81
CA PRO A 2 -19.07 -7.83 2.63
C PRO A 2 -18.02 -6.94 1.98
N GLN A 3 -18.20 -5.63 2.12
CA GLN A 3 -17.28 -4.61 1.62
C GLN A 3 -17.24 -3.44 2.58
N THR A 4 -16.06 -2.85 2.78
CA THR A 4 -15.88 -1.60 3.52
C THR A 4 -14.77 -0.74 2.92
N ILE A 5 -14.73 0.53 3.31
CA ILE A 5 -13.64 1.46 2.96
C ILE A 5 -12.90 1.81 4.25
N LEU A 6 -11.62 1.45 4.29
CA LEU A 6 -10.69 1.90 5.31
C LEU A 6 -10.05 3.23 4.88
N SER A 7 -10.04 4.22 5.78
CA SER A 7 -9.28 5.45 5.59
C SER A 7 -8.00 5.43 6.43
N LEU A 8 -6.85 5.66 5.79
CA LEU A 8 -5.56 5.82 6.46
C LEU A 8 -5.03 7.24 6.29
N SER A 9 -4.43 7.78 7.35
CA SER A 9 -3.74 9.08 7.29
C SER A 9 -2.23 8.84 7.23
N THR A 10 -1.59 9.38 6.21
CA THR A 10 -0.14 9.30 6.01
C THR A 10 0.50 10.63 6.40
N ARG A 11 1.78 10.61 6.75
CA ARG A 11 2.57 11.77 7.18
C ARG A 11 3.73 12.10 6.24
N GLY A 12 3.86 11.35 5.16
CA GLY A 12 4.95 11.39 4.19
C GLY A 12 5.30 9.97 3.71
N GLN A 13 6.34 9.84 2.89
CA GLN A 13 6.75 8.56 2.33
C GLN A 13 7.00 7.52 3.43
N GLY A 14 6.47 6.32 3.25
CA GLY A 14 6.53 5.30 4.28
C GLY A 14 5.62 4.12 4.02
N LEU A 15 5.83 3.05 4.79
CA LEU A 15 4.94 1.92 4.86
C LEU A 15 4.01 2.11 6.08
N TYR A 16 2.71 2.08 5.83
CA TYR A 16 1.67 2.25 6.84
C TYR A 16 0.90 0.95 6.98
N GLU A 17 1.14 0.23 8.08
CA GLU A 17 0.53 -1.07 8.30
C GLU A 17 -0.98 -0.94 8.58
N PHE A 18 -1.77 -1.85 8.00
CA PHE A 18 -3.20 -1.96 8.28
C PHE A 18 -3.69 -3.41 8.41
N THR A 19 -2.78 -4.34 8.72
CA THR A 19 -3.07 -5.77 8.88
C THR A 19 -4.22 -6.02 9.85
N ASP A 20 -4.21 -5.37 11.02
CA ASP A 20 -5.23 -5.55 12.05
C ASP A 20 -6.61 -5.09 11.61
N GLN A 21 -6.68 -3.99 10.85
CA GLN A 21 -7.94 -3.46 10.31
C GLN A 21 -8.52 -4.42 9.26
N ALA A 22 -7.67 -5.04 8.45
CA ALA A 22 -8.09 -6.05 7.48
C ALA A 22 -8.54 -7.35 8.16
N ASP A 23 -7.81 -7.83 9.17
CA ASP A 23 -8.19 -9.03 9.94
C ASP A 23 -9.50 -8.81 10.71
N ALA A 24 -9.67 -7.63 11.32
CA ALA A 24 -10.91 -7.25 11.99
C ALA A 24 -12.11 -7.25 11.03
N PHE A 25 -11.93 -6.75 9.80
CA PHE A 25 -12.96 -6.80 8.76
C PHE A 25 -13.33 -8.23 8.39
N VAL A 26 -12.34 -9.11 8.18
CA VAL A 26 -12.59 -10.53 7.86
C VAL A 26 -13.32 -11.23 9.01
N ARG A 27 -12.87 -11.06 10.25
CA ARG A 27 -13.53 -11.66 11.43
C ARG A 27 -14.97 -11.19 11.59
N ALA A 28 -15.21 -9.89 11.44
CA ALA A 28 -16.55 -9.30 11.53
C ALA A 28 -17.50 -9.80 10.43
N SER A 29 -16.96 -10.33 9.33
CA SER A 29 -17.75 -10.85 8.23
C SER A 29 -18.38 -12.22 8.53
N GLY A 30 -17.90 -12.95 9.54
CA GLY A 30 -18.34 -14.31 9.87
C GLY A 30 -18.12 -15.35 8.77
N ARG A 31 -17.23 -15.09 7.79
CA ARG A 31 -16.93 -16.03 6.70
C ARG A 31 -15.72 -16.87 7.07
N GLU A 32 -15.84 -18.19 6.92
CA GLU A 32 -14.75 -19.11 7.20
C GLU A 32 -13.70 -19.14 6.07
N GLU A 33 -14.14 -19.07 4.82
CA GLU A 33 -13.29 -19.18 3.64
C GLU A 33 -13.62 -18.09 2.61
N GLY A 34 -12.63 -17.76 1.77
CA GLY A 34 -12.81 -16.84 0.64
C GLY A 34 -11.53 -16.15 0.19
N LEU A 35 -11.69 -15.05 -0.52
CA LEU A 35 -10.60 -14.19 -0.97
C LEU A 35 -10.85 -12.75 -0.53
N LEU A 36 -9.99 -12.21 0.33
CA LEU A 36 -9.98 -10.78 0.61
C LEU A 36 -9.25 -10.07 -0.53
N THR A 37 -9.99 -9.29 -1.31
CA THR A 37 -9.44 -8.31 -2.23
C THR A 37 -9.25 -6.99 -1.49
N VAL A 38 -8.05 -6.45 -1.54
CA VAL A 38 -7.68 -5.15 -1.01
C VAL A 38 -7.31 -4.25 -2.17
N PHE A 39 -7.99 -3.12 -2.34
CA PHE A 39 -7.79 -2.21 -3.46
C PHE A 39 -7.63 -0.76 -3.00
N VAL A 40 -6.53 -0.10 -3.35
CA VAL A 40 -6.32 1.31 -3.02
C VAL A 40 -6.87 2.20 -4.13
N ARG A 41 -7.69 3.19 -3.77
CA ARG A 41 -8.35 4.11 -4.72
C ARG A 41 -7.50 5.31 -5.10
N HIS A 42 -6.20 5.09 -5.31
CA HIS A 42 -5.21 6.16 -5.47
C HIS A 42 -4.14 5.73 -6.47
N THR A 43 -3.53 6.69 -7.16
CA THR A 43 -2.50 6.45 -8.19
C THR A 43 -1.11 6.91 -7.78
N SER A 44 -0.96 7.43 -6.55
CA SER A 44 0.29 7.95 -5.98
C SER A 44 0.68 7.29 -4.65
N CYS A 45 0.08 6.13 -4.35
CA CYS A 45 0.47 5.21 -3.30
C CYS A 45 0.14 3.79 -3.80
N SER A 46 0.65 2.77 -3.12
CA SER A 46 0.41 1.37 -3.51
C SER A 46 0.17 0.47 -2.30
N LEU A 47 -0.06 -0.81 -2.57
CA LEU A 47 -0.24 -1.86 -1.58
C LEU A 47 0.96 -2.82 -1.61
N LEU A 48 1.36 -3.28 -0.43
CA LEU A 48 2.45 -4.22 -0.24
C LEU A 48 2.07 -5.30 0.77
N ILE A 49 2.53 -6.52 0.53
CA ILE A 49 2.68 -7.55 1.57
C ILE A 49 4.17 -7.68 1.83
N GLN A 50 4.62 -7.33 3.03
CA GLN A 50 6.04 -7.36 3.39
C GLN A 50 6.27 -7.68 4.86
N GLU A 51 7.55 -7.78 5.24
CA GLU A 51 7.95 -8.01 6.62
C GLU A 51 7.40 -6.95 7.59
N ASN A 52 6.87 -7.40 8.74
CA ASN A 52 6.35 -6.54 9.81
C ASN A 52 7.05 -6.69 11.16
N ALA A 53 8.20 -7.36 11.18
CA ALA A 53 9.02 -7.52 12.39
C ALA A 53 10.20 -6.55 12.43
N ASP A 54 11.00 -6.52 11.36
CA ASP A 54 12.23 -5.71 11.32
C ASP A 54 11.98 -4.34 10.64
N PRO A 55 12.13 -3.20 11.37
CA PRO A 55 12.02 -1.87 10.77
C PRO A 55 13.10 -1.56 9.72
N ASP A 56 14.22 -2.28 9.71
CA ASP A 56 15.28 -2.08 8.71
C ASP A 56 14.77 -2.45 7.30
N VAL A 57 13.89 -3.45 7.18
CA VAL A 57 13.26 -3.82 5.90
C VAL A 57 12.47 -2.64 5.31
N GLN A 58 11.73 -1.91 6.15
CA GLN A 58 11.00 -0.72 5.70
C GLN A 58 11.96 0.39 5.24
N THR A 59 13.04 0.60 5.98
CA THR A 59 14.08 1.59 5.67
C THR A 59 14.77 1.28 4.35
N ASP A 60 15.11 0.01 4.11
CA ASP A 60 15.77 -0.44 2.89
C ASP A 60 14.84 -0.38 1.68
N LEU A 61 13.56 -0.74 1.83
CA LEU A 61 12.55 -0.56 0.77
C LEU A 61 12.39 0.92 0.40
N LEU A 62 12.28 1.81 1.37
CA LEU A 62 12.19 3.25 1.12
C LEU A 62 13.44 3.76 0.40
N SER A 63 14.61 3.35 0.87
CA SER A 63 15.91 3.67 0.28
C SER A 63 16.02 3.18 -1.17
N PHE A 64 15.63 1.94 -1.42
CA PHE A 64 15.64 1.33 -2.75
C PHE A 64 14.74 2.09 -3.72
N PHE A 65 13.48 2.33 -3.36
CA PHE A 65 12.53 3.02 -4.25
C PHE A 65 12.89 4.50 -4.46
N ARG A 66 13.52 5.15 -3.48
CA ARG A 66 14.06 6.51 -3.65
C ARG A 66 15.21 6.56 -4.65
N ARG A 67 16.05 5.52 -4.70
CA ARG A 67 17.15 5.41 -5.68
C ARG A 67 16.65 5.01 -7.07
N LEU A 68 15.68 4.10 -7.12
CA LEU A 68 15.10 3.60 -8.36
C LEU A 68 14.27 4.68 -9.08
N VAL A 69 13.50 5.45 -8.31
CA VAL A 69 12.65 6.53 -8.81
C VAL A 69 12.91 7.80 -8.01
N PRO A 70 13.95 8.57 -8.38
CA PRO A 70 14.30 9.81 -7.68
C PRO A 70 13.24 10.92 -7.92
N PRO A 71 13.27 12.00 -7.12
CA PRO A 71 12.38 13.15 -7.33
C PRO A 71 12.57 13.75 -8.73
N ALA A 72 11.53 14.35 -9.30
CA ALA A 72 11.56 14.97 -10.63
C ALA A 72 12.54 16.16 -10.74
N SER A 73 13.04 16.67 -9.61
CA SER A 73 14.12 17.66 -9.55
C SER A 73 15.51 17.06 -9.79
N ASP A 74 15.66 15.74 -9.74
CA ASP A 74 16.91 15.05 -10.07
C ASP A 74 17.21 15.20 -11.58
N PRO A 75 18.47 15.50 -11.99
CA PRO A 75 18.84 15.64 -13.39
C PRO A 75 18.51 14.41 -14.25
N SER A 76 18.55 13.21 -13.68
CA SER A 76 18.19 11.96 -14.37
C SER A 76 16.70 11.89 -14.75
N MET A 77 15.87 12.72 -14.10
CA MET A 77 14.42 12.82 -14.35
C MET A 77 14.07 13.94 -15.33
N GLY A 78 15.03 14.44 -16.12
CA GLY A 78 14.81 15.50 -17.12
C GLY A 78 13.75 15.19 -18.19
N TRP A 79 13.41 13.91 -18.38
CA TRP A 79 12.35 13.45 -19.28
C TRP A 79 10.93 13.58 -18.70
N VAL A 80 10.78 13.84 -17.40
CA VAL A 80 9.47 13.99 -16.76
C VAL A 80 8.78 15.27 -17.23
N VAL A 81 7.62 15.12 -17.89
CA VAL A 81 6.76 16.22 -18.33
C VAL A 81 5.78 16.66 -17.23
N HIS A 82 5.21 15.71 -16.49
CA HIS A 82 4.25 15.98 -15.42
C HIS A 82 4.96 16.53 -14.17
N ARG A 83 5.01 17.86 -14.03
CA ARG A 83 5.75 18.57 -12.96
C ARG A 83 4.90 19.52 -12.11
N ALA A 84 3.60 19.60 -12.36
CA ALA A 84 2.74 20.65 -11.81
C ALA A 84 2.49 20.53 -10.30
N GLU A 85 2.51 19.31 -9.75
CA GLU A 85 2.08 19.06 -8.36
C GLU A 85 3.24 18.75 -7.39
N GLY A 86 4.45 19.19 -7.75
CA GLY A 86 5.66 19.04 -6.94
C GLY A 86 6.61 17.96 -7.45
N PRO A 87 7.85 17.93 -6.92
CA PRO A 87 8.91 17.05 -7.41
C PRO A 87 8.68 15.57 -7.07
N ASP A 88 7.77 15.25 -6.14
CA ASP A 88 7.47 13.88 -5.70
C ASP A 88 6.29 13.24 -6.46
N ASP A 89 5.52 14.02 -7.23
CA ASP A 89 4.25 13.59 -7.79
C ASP A 89 4.38 12.54 -8.91
N MET A 90 5.04 12.88 -10.03
CA MET A 90 5.28 11.89 -11.09
C MET A 90 6.10 10.68 -10.58
N PRO A 91 7.15 10.84 -9.75
CA PRO A 91 7.81 9.72 -9.08
C PRO A 91 6.84 8.82 -8.30
N ALA A 92 5.87 9.39 -7.58
CA ALA A 92 4.87 8.61 -6.86
C ALA A 92 3.98 7.79 -7.81
N HIS A 93 3.61 8.34 -8.96
CA HIS A 93 2.90 7.58 -10.00
C HIS A 93 3.73 6.44 -10.58
N ILE A 94 5.03 6.67 -10.84
CA ILE A 94 5.94 5.62 -11.33
C ILE A 94 6.08 4.51 -10.28
N LYS A 95 6.32 4.85 -9.01
CA LYS A 95 6.41 3.88 -7.92
C LYS A 95 5.12 3.08 -7.76
N ALA A 96 3.95 3.71 -7.91
CA ALA A 96 2.66 3.01 -7.91
C ALA A 96 2.51 2.07 -9.11
N ALA A 97 2.94 2.47 -10.32
CA ALA A 97 2.90 1.65 -11.52
C ALA A 97 3.89 0.46 -11.49
N LEU A 98 5.03 0.61 -10.80
CA LEU A 98 6.01 -0.46 -10.59
C LEU A 98 5.59 -1.45 -9.49
N THR A 99 4.56 -1.10 -8.72
CA THR A 99 4.03 -1.93 -7.65
C THR A 99 2.58 -2.31 -7.98
N GLN A 100 1.68 -2.31 -7.01
CA GLN A 100 0.32 -2.80 -7.20
C GLN A 100 -0.68 -1.97 -6.40
N VAL A 101 -1.85 -1.76 -6.98
CA VAL A 101 -2.98 -1.09 -6.32
C VAL A 101 -4.03 -2.08 -5.83
N SER A 102 -3.86 -3.37 -6.13
CA SER A 102 -4.76 -4.45 -5.76
C SER A 102 -3.96 -5.66 -5.29
N ILE A 103 -4.31 -6.23 -4.14
CA ILE A 103 -3.75 -7.50 -3.63
C ILE A 103 -4.88 -8.42 -3.18
N GLY A 104 -4.69 -9.73 -3.36
CA GLY A 104 -5.61 -10.77 -2.91
C GLY A 104 -4.98 -11.60 -1.79
N ILE A 105 -5.69 -11.79 -0.69
CA ILE A 105 -5.26 -12.60 0.45
C ILE A 105 -6.29 -13.72 0.68
N PRO A 106 -5.90 -15.00 0.60
CA PRO A 106 -6.80 -16.09 0.94
C PRO A 106 -7.27 -15.99 2.40
N VAL A 107 -8.53 -16.32 2.63
CA VAL A 107 -9.13 -16.42 3.95
C VAL A 107 -9.45 -17.88 4.23
N ALA A 108 -9.04 -18.37 5.40
CA ALA A 108 -9.40 -19.69 5.90
C ALA A 108 -9.56 -19.67 7.42
N ARG A 109 -10.55 -20.40 7.91
CA ARG A 109 -10.93 -20.44 9.34
C ARG A 109 -11.18 -19.05 9.93
N GLY A 110 -11.80 -18.16 9.13
CA GLY A 110 -12.12 -16.79 9.52
C GLY A 110 -10.92 -15.87 9.73
N ARG A 111 -9.75 -16.20 9.15
CA ARG A 111 -8.51 -15.44 9.28
C ARG A 111 -7.82 -15.25 7.95
N LEU A 112 -7.04 -14.18 7.84
CA LEU A 112 -6.12 -13.97 6.74
C LEU A 112 -5.04 -15.06 6.75
N MET A 113 -4.82 -15.72 5.60
CA MET A 113 -3.76 -16.72 5.44
C MET A 113 -2.40 -16.07 5.17
N LEU A 114 -1.98 -15.18 6.05
CA LEU A 114 -0.66 -14.56 6.01
C LEU A 114 0.40 -15.46 6.67
N GLY A 115 1.63 -15.41 6.17
CA GLY A 115 2.79 -15.97 6.87
C GLY A 115 3.11 -15.18 8.14
N THR A 116 3.90 -15.79 9.05
CA THR A 116 4.25 -15.21 10.36
C THR A 116 4.77 -13.78 10.29
N TRP A 117 5.52 -13.46 9.24
CA TRP A 117 6.16 -12.17 9.05
C TRP A 117 5.46 -11.28 8.02
N GLN A 118 4.31 -11.69 7.47
CA GLN A 118 3.63 -10.90 6.44
C GLN A 118 2.65 -9.91 7.07
N GLY A 119 2.90 -8.62 6.85
CA GLY A 119 1.96 -7.53 7.12
C GLY A 119 1.42 -6.91 5.83
N LEU A 120 0.24 -6.30 5.93
CA LEU A 120 -0.40 -5.53 4.86
C LEU A 120 -0.07 -4.05 5.03
N TYR A 121 0.51 -3.43 4.00
CA TYR A 121 0.95 -2.05 4.03
C TYR A 121 0.36 -1.21 2.92
N LEU A 122 -0.01 0.01 3.26
CA LEU A 122 -0.09 1.09 2.29
C LEU A 122 1.29 1.71 2.16
N PHE A 123 1.85 1.67 0.96
CA PHE A 123 3.11 2.32 0.64
C PHE A 123 2.83 3.72 0.10
N GLU A 124 3.01 4.73 0.95
CA GLU A 124 2.91 6.14 0.59
C GLU A 124 4.16 6.58 -0.17
N HIS A 125 3.96 7.21 -1.32
CA HIS A 125 5.05 7.71 -2.17
C HIS A 125 5.16 9.23 -2.18
N ARG A 126 4.20 9.93 -1.57
CA ARG A 126 4.17 11.40 -1.45
C ARG A 126 4.84 11.88 -0.18
N ASP A 127 5.53 13.01 -0.25
CA ASP A 127 6.27 13.61 0.87
C ASP A 127 5.33 14.28 1.89
N ARG A 128 4.22 14.85 1.42
CA ARG A 128 3.24 15.55 2.25
C ARG A 128 2.21 14.58 2.85
N PRO A 129 1.54 14.94 3.96
CA PRO A 129 0.44 14.16 4.50
C PRO A 129 -0.71 13.98 3.51
N HIS A 130 -1.30 12.78 3.48
CA HIS A 130 -2.49 12.46 2.70
C HIS A 130 -3.51 11.65 3.52
N ARG A 131 -4.76 11.66 3.07
CA ARG A 131 -5.77 10.67 3.46
C ARG A 131 -5.96 9.70 2.29
N ARG A 132 -5.69 8.42 2.54
CA ARG A 132 -5.79 7.34 1.56
C ARG A 132 -6.99 6.45 1.88
N GLU A 133 -7.55 5.86 0.84
CA GLU A 133 -8.74 5.00 0.91
C GLU A 133 -8.41 3.63 0.34
N ILE A 134 -8.69 2.60 1.13
CA ILE A 134 -8.50 1.20 0.79
C ILE A 134 -9.85 0.52 0.85
N VAL A 135 -10.29 -0.05 -0.25
CA VAL A 135 -11.47 -0.92 -0.31
C VAL A 135 -11.07 -2.31 0.13
N LEU A 136 -11.79 -2.84 1.11
CA LEU A 136 -11.72 -4.24 1.51
C LEU A 136 -12.98 -4.92 1.00
N HIS A 137 -12.83 -5.96 0.19
CA HIS A 137 -13.93 -6.72 -0.38
C HIS A 137 -13.66 -8.21 -0.16
N LEU A 138 -14.58 -8.91 0.50
CA LEU A 138 -14.44 -10.35 0.75
C LEU A 138 -15.35 -11.15 -0.19
N GLY A 139 -14.73 -11.75 -1.21
CA GLY A 139 -15.33 -12.69 -2.13
C GLY A 139 -15.33 -14.12 -1.58
N SER A 140 -16.17 -14.98 -2.15
CA SER A 140 -16.20 -16.43 -1.91
C SER A 140 -15.77 -17.16 -3.17
#